data_AF-A0A942IKD4-F1
#
_entry.id   AF-A0A942IKD4-F1
#
_cell.length_a   1.000
_cell.length_b   1.000
_cell.length_c   1.000
_cell.angle_alpha   90.00
_cell.angle_beta   90.00
_cell.angle_gamma   90.00
#
_symmetry.space_group_name_H-M   'P 1'
#
loop_
_entity.id
_entity.type
_entity.pdbx_description
1 polymer ?
#
loop_
_entity_poly.entity_id
_entity_poly.type
_entity_poly.pdbx_seq_one_letter_code
_entity_poly.pdbx_strand_id
1 'polypeptide(L)'
;MSILKPIWASAKNSLAAEFTPLVKVGTGLLFGSWMISELADDQQKESLVRRYVAIANQCINTDRVSENDIRTSLWNNYQSGVNVIASSPVFYGMYHFIHSSGLPIHQHITRAALRGITGTAATVPAFCAMYGAAALVLPAIQSKYMRFGASKEDAKSLGEATVFLGLAAPIEYAAEAIGCGVKGSQMRSRLFPLATALISLRLASGVLLQYRALDDTDKSSQRKYTDLTKSVAGTTVAQHGINATMQAMSNGTGLKGVMSYLKQGTANGNRPHLSAARQLGGTLAQRVAFVTVWNELSHRKVSPPAWAGNQCK
;
A
#
# COMPACT_ATOMS: atom_id res chain seq x y z
N MET A 1 -29.10 -4.68 6.29
CA MET A 1 -27.72 -4.32 6.73
C MET A 1 -27.34 -4.89 8.12
N SER A 2 -27.99 -5.95 8.64
CA SER A 2 -27.76 -6.46 10.01
C SER A 2 -26.84 -7.69 10.12
N ILE A 3 -26.53 -8.38 9.02
CA ILE A 3 -25.80 -9.66 9.04
C ILE A 3 -24.26 -9.47 9.06
N LEU A 4 -23.76 -8.33 8.57
CA LEU A 4 -22.31 -8.06 8.48
C LEU A 4 -21.69 -7.54 9.80
N LYS A 5 -22.48 -6.94 10.69
CA LYS A 5 -22.01 -6.43 11.99
C LYS A 5 -21.47 -7.53 12.92
N PRO A 6 -22.16 -8.67 13.11
CA PRO A 6 -21.65 -9.74 13.97
C PRO A 6 -20.40 -10.42 13.39
N ILE A 7 -20.32 -10.57 12.06
CA ILE A 7 -19.14 -11.14 11.37
C ILE A 7 -17.94 -10.20 11.51
N TRP A 8 -18.13 -8.89 11.34
CA TRP A 8 -17.08 -7.89 11.52
C TRP A 8 -16.63 -7.74 12.98
N ALA A 9 -17.57 -7.83 13.94
CA ALA A 9 -17.25 -7.79 15.37
C ALA A 9 -16.50 -9.04 15.83
N SER A 10 -16.89 -10.22 15.33
CA SER A 10 -16.21 -11.50 15.61
C SER A 10 -14.81 -11.52 14.99
N ALA A 11 -14.66 -11.11 13.71
CA ALA A 11 -13.36 -10.98 13.07
C ALA A 11 -12.46 -9.95 13.76
N LYS A 12 -12.99 -8.80 14.16
CA LYS A 12 -12.26 -7.75 14.88
C LYS A 12 -11.79 -8.22 16.26
N ASN A 13 -12.61 -8.96 17.00
CA ASN A 13 -12.26 -9.43 18.35
C ASN A 13 -11.27 -10.61 18.30
N SER A 14 -11.39 -11.51 17.33
CA SER A 14 -10.42 -12.60 17.12
C SER A 14 -9.08 -12.07 16.58
N LEU A 15 -9.09 -11.11 15.64
CA LEU A 15 -7.87 -10.47 15.15
C LEU A 15 -7.21 -9.62 16.24
N ALA A 16 -7.96 -8.87 17.03
CA ALA A 16 -7.38 -8.04 18.08
C ALA A 16 -6.81 -8.86 19.26
N ALA A 17 -7.39 -10.01 19.62
CA ALA A 17 -6.88 -10.82 20.72
C ALA A 17 -5.59 -11.58 20.37
N GLU A 18 -5.43 -12.06 19.14
CA GLU A 18 -4.25 -12.83 18.71
C GLU A 18 -3.13 -11.96 18.09
N PHE A 19 -3.44 -10.84 17.43
CA PHE A 19 -2.43 -10.02 16.73
C PHE A 19 -1.82 -8.90 17.59
N THR A 20 -2.40 -8.55 18.74
CA THR A 20 -1.95 -7.37 19.51
C THR A 20 -0.52 -7.49 20.06
N PRO A 21 -0.02 -8.65 20.52
CA PRO A 21 1.37 -8.81 20.92
C PRO A 21 2.33 -8.94 19.72
N LEU A 22 1.90 -9.66 18.67
CA LEU A 22 2.70 -9.97 17.47
C LEU A 22 2.95 -8.74 16.57
N VAL A 23 1.93 -7.89 16.40
CA VAL A 23 1.97 -6.72 15.50
C VAL A 23 2.61 -5.49 16.14
N LYS A 24 2.59 -5.38 17.48
CA LYS A 24 3.01 -4.13 18.14
C LYS A 24 4.52 -3.89 18.19
N VAL A 25 5.37 -4.91 18.12
CA VAL A 25 6.83 -4.72 18.26
C VAL A 25 7.65 -5.65 17.37
N GLY A 26 7.21 -6.88 17.08
CA GLY A 26 8.05 -7.86 16.37
C GLY A 26 8.21 -7.61 14.87
N THR A 27 7.10 -7.55 14.13
CA THR A 27 7.14 -7.69 12.67
C THR A 27 7.51 -6.42 11.91
N GLY A 28 7.00 -5.26 12.34
CA GLY A 28 7.34 -3.97 11.74
C GLY A 28 8.79 -3.55 12.01
N LEU A 29 9.33 -3.92 13.18
CA LEU A 29 10.76 -3.73 13.47
C LEU A 29 11.63 -4.74 12.74
N LEU A 30 11.28 -6.04 12.66
CA LEU A 30 12.09 -7.02 11.91
C LEU A 30 12.11 -6.73 10.40
N PHE A 31 10.98 -6.32 9.80
CA PHE A 31 10.91 -5.96 8.39
C PHE A 31 11.48 -4.56 8.11
N GLY A 32 11.29 -3.60 9.03
CA GLY A 32 11.96 -2.30 8.97
C GLY A 32 13.48 -2.45 9.11
N SER A 33 13.96 -3.31 10.01
CA SER A 33 15.37 -3.70 10.12
C SER A 33 15.86 -4.41 8.86
N TRP A 34 15.04 -5.25 8.22
CA TRP A 34 15.37 -5.92 6.97
C TRP A 34 15.41 -4.97 5.76
N MET A 35 14.55 -3.95 5.71
CA MET A 35 14.65 -2.88 4.71
C MET A 35 15.86 -1.97 4.92
N ILE A 36 16.21 -1.70 6.18
CA ILE A 36 17.49 -1.05 6.53
C ILE A 36 18.68 -1.98 6.23
N SER A 37 18.45 -3.29 6.17
CA SER A 37 19.44 -4.33 5.91
C SER A 37 19.92 -4.43 4.46
N GLU A 38 19.47 -3.59 3.52
CA GLU A 38 20.23 -3.37 2.28
C GLU A 38 21.69 -2.97 2.58
N LEU A 39 21.96 -2.43 3.78
CA LEU A 39 23.29 -2.16 4.34
C LEU A 39 23.87 -3.31 5.19
N ALA A 40 23.13 -4.39 5.40
CA ALA A 40 23.52 -5.54 6.19
C ALA A 40 24.16 -6.64 5.33
N ASP A 41 25.04 -7.41 5.95
CA ASP A 41 25.59 -8.62 5.35
C ASP A 41 24.52 -9.73 5.19
N ASP A 42 24.83 -10.73 4.37
CA ASP A 42 23.93 -11.84 4.07
C ASP A 42 23.60 -12.70 5.31
N GLN A 43 24.48 -12.71 6.32
CA GLN A 43 24.32 -13.48 7.54
C GLN A 43 23.25 -12.85 8.45
N GLN A 44 23.24 -11.52 8.55
CA GLN A 44 22.20 -10.76 9.25
C GLN A 44 20.84 -10.91 8.58
N LYS A 45 20.80 -10.85 7.24
CA LYS A 45 19.58 -11.09 6.45
C LYS A 45 19.01 -12.49 6.70
N GLU A 46 19.84 -13.53 6.65
CA GLU A 46 19.42 -14.90 6.91
C GLU A 46 18.96 -15.10 8.37
N SER A 47 19.65 -14.49 9.35
CA SER A 47 19.20 -14.54 10.75
C SER A 47 17.83 -13.90 10.94
N LEU A 48 17.52 -12.82 10.23
CA LEU A 48 16.21 -12.16 10.29
C LEU A 48 15.13 -13.04 9.67
N VAL A 49 15.41 -13.63 8.51
CA VAL A 49 14.49 -14.55 7.83
C VAL A 49 14.22 -15.80 8.68
N ARG A 50 15.24 -16.36 9.34
CA ARG A 50 15.04 -17.49 10.27
C ARG A 50 14.14 -17.14 11.44
N ARG A 51 14.36 -15.98 12.09
CA ARG A 51 13.50 -15.51 13.18
C ARG A 51 12.07 -15.31 12.70
N TYR A 52 11.93 -14.77 11.51
CA TYR A 52 10.64 -14.56 10.88
C TYR A 52 9.90 -15.87 10.62
N VAL A 53 10.56 -16.85 9.98
CA VAL A 53 10.02 -18.19 9.73
C VAL A 53 9.67 -18.90 11.04
N ALA A 54 10.51 -18.78 12.08
CA ALA A 54 10.22 -19.36 13.39
C ALA A 54 8.93 -18.80 14.01
N ILE A 55 8.72 -17.47 13.94
CA ILE A 55 7.48 -16.82 14.38
C ILE A 55 6.29 -17.30 13.54
N ALA A 56 6.47 -17.37 12.21
CA ALA A 56 5.45 -17.83 11.29
C ALA A 56 5.02 -19.29 11.60
N ASN A 57 5.97 -20.19 11.82
CA ASN A 57 5.72 -21.59 12.18
C ASN A 57 5.00 -21.75 13.53
N GLN A 58 5.14 -20.80 14.46
CA GLN A 58 4.35 -20.81 15.70
C GLN A 58 2.89 -20.40 15.48
N CYS A 59 2.61 -19.61 14.44
CA CYS A 59 1.30 -19.03 14.19
C CYS A 59 0.52 -19.77 13.08
N ILE A 60 1.20 -20.54 12.24
CA ILE A 60 0.65 -21.18 11.05
C ILE A 60 0.69 -22.70 11.23
N ASN A 61 -0.37 -23.38 10.83
CA ASN A 61 -0.32 -24.82 10.69
C ASN A 61 0.51 -25.19 9.45
N THR A 62 1.72 -25.68 9.71
CA THR A 62 2.76 -26.01 8.74
C THR A 62 2.41 -27.20 7.84
N ASP A 63 1.37 -27.96 8.18
CA ASP A 63 0.92 -29.11 7.36
C ASP A 63 0.27 -28.66 6.03
N ARG A 64 -0.11 -27.39 5.93
CA ARG A 64 -0.86 -26.83 4.78
C ARG A 64 -0.14 -25.71 4.04
N VAL A 65 0.86 -25.11 4.67
CA VAL A 65 1.66 -24.02 4.13
C VAL A 65 3.12 -24.37 4.37
N SER A 66 3.89 -24.51 3.29
CA SER A 66 5.29 -24.89 3.39
C SER A 66 6.14 -23.72 3.90
N GLU A 67 7.30 -24.01 4.48
CA GLU A 67 8.29 -22.97 4.80
C GLU A 67 8.67 -22.15 3.55
N ASN A 68 8.69 -22.79 2.38
CA ASN A 68 8.96 -22.11 1.11
C ASN A 68 7.87 -21.09 0.75
N ASP A 69 6.59 -21.40 1.02
CA ASP A 69 5.49 -20.45 0.81
C ASP A 69 5.64 -19.23 1.74
N ILE A 70 6.11 -19.43 2.98
CA ILE A 70 6.36 -18.35 3.95
C ILE A 70 7.53 -17.46 3.49
N ARG A 71 8.65 -18.07 3.07
CA ARG A 71 9.82 -17.34 2.55
C ARG A 71 9.48 -16.56 1.28
N THR A 72 8.71 -17.17 0.37
CA THR A 72 8.22 -16.51 -0.84
C THR A 72 7.32 -15.32 -0.49
N SER A 73 6.40 -15.47 0.48
CA SER A 73 5.55 -14.37 0.94
C SER A 73 6.37 -13.21 1.53
N LEU A 74 7.37 -13.52 2.35
CA LEU A 74 8.29 -12.54 2.92
C LEU A 74 9.02 -11.76 1.83
N TRP A 75 9.57 -12.46 0.84
CA TRP A 75 10.28 -11.86 -0.29
C TRP A 75 9.40 -10.99 -1.18
N ASN A 76 8.22 -11.47 -1.54
CA ASN A 76 7.30 -10.73 -2.41
C ASN A 76 6.80 -9.44 -1.73
N ASN A 77 6.52 -9.49 -0.43
CA ASN A 77 6.12 -8.30 0.34
C ASN A 77 7.28 -7.32 0.51
N TYR A 78 8.53 -7.79 0.64
CA TYR A 78 9.72 -6.95 0.63
C TYR A 78 9.91 -6.18 -0.65
N GLN A 79 9.96 -6.90 -1.78
CA GLN A 79 10.09 -6.26 -3.07
C GLN A 79 8.97 -5.25 -3.30
N SER A 80 7.73 -5.63 -2.95
CA SER A 80 6.58 -4.71 -3.02
C SER A 80 6.77 -3.46 -2.16
N GLY A 81 7.22 -3.61 -0.91
CA GLY A 81 7.45 -2.49 0.01
C GLY A 81 8.56 -1.55 -0.43
N VAL A 82 9.71 -2.10 -0.86
CA VAL A 82 10.84 -1.32 -1.41
C VAL A 82 10.39 -0.54 -2.65
N ASN A 83 9.68 -1.20 -3.57
CA ASN A 83 9.24 -0.57 -4.81
C ASN A 83 8.23 0.55 -4.56
N VAL A 84 7.32 0.39 -3.58
CA VAL A 84 6.38 1.44 -3.19
C VAL A 84 7.10 2.61 -2.53
N ILE A 85 8.05 2.38 -1.64
CA ILE A 85 8.82 3.46 -1.00
C ILE A 85 9.70 4.20 -2.01
N ALA A 86 10.35 3.49 -2.93
CA ALA A 86 11.18 4.08 -3.96
C ALA A 86 10.38 4.88 -5.02
N SER A 87 9.12 4.50 -5.27
CA SER A 87 8.21 5.24 -6.17
C SER A 87 7.43 6.38 -5.48
N SER A 88 7.35 6.36 -4.15
CA SER A 88 6.62 7.36 -3.35
C SER A 88 7.06 8.83 -3.54
N PRO A 89 8.34 9.18 -3.77
CA PRO A 89 8.74 10.57 -3.98
C PRO A 89 8.05 11.20 -5.19
N VAL A 90 7.84 10.41 -6.26
CA VAL A 90 7.12 10.85 -7.46
C VAL A 90 5.66 11.10 -7.14
N PHE A 91 5.04 10.21 -6.37
CA PHE A 91 3.64 10.34 -5.97
C PHE A 91 3.39 11.58 -5.13
N TYR A 92 4.12 11.75 -4.02
CA TYR A 92 3.92 12.89 -3.11
C TYR A 92 4.39 14.19 -3.75
N GLY A 93 5.46 14.16 -4.56
CA GLY A 93 5.91 15.32 -5.32
C GLY A 93 4.84 15.81 -6.30
N MET A 94 4.25 14.91 -7.07
CA MET A 94 3.15 15.24 -7.99
C MET A 94 1.89 15.72 -7.24
N TYR A 95 1.54 15.08 -6.11
CA TYR A 95 0.44 15.56 -5.27
C TYR A 95 0.65 17.03 -4.88
N HIS A 96 1.81 17.36 -4.33
CA HIS A 96 2.11 18.73 -3.92
C HIS A 96 2.28 19.68 -5.10
N PHE A 97 2.74 19.22 -6.26
CA PHE A 97 2.78 20.03 -7.48
C PHE A 97 1.37 20.45 -7.92
N ILE A 98 0.41 19.53 -7.90
CA ILE A 98 -0.99 19.77 -8.30
C ILE A 98 -1.70 20.69 -7.30
N HIS A 99 -1.47 20.50 -6.00
CA HIS A 99 -2.27 21.13 -4.95
C HIS A 99 -1.61 22.35 -4.27
N SER A 100 -0.33 22.65 -4.55
CA SER A 100 0.35 23.83 -3.99
C SER A 100 0.23 25.05 -4.90
N SER A 101 -0.99 25.50 -5.20
CA SER A 101 -1.23 26.65 -6.08
C SER A 101 -0.78 27.99 -5.46
N GLY A 102 -0.23 28.89 -6.30
CA GLY A 102 0.02 30.29 -5.94
C GLY A 102 1.48 30.72 -5.80
N LEU A 103 2.44 29.81 -6.00
CA LEU A 103 3.86 30.14 -5.97
C LEU A 103 4.38 30.45 -7.41
N PRO A 104 5.54 31.10 -7.57
CA PRO A 104 6.29 31.08 -8.83
C PRO A 104 6.72 29.66 -9.22
N ILE A 105 6.86 29.38 -10.53
CA ILE A 105 7.13 28.01 -11.04
C ILE A 105 8.36 27.34 -10.40
N HIS A 106 9.42 28.10 -10.12
CA HIS A 106 10.62 27.58 -9.47
C HIS A 106 10.33 27.13 -8.03
N GLN A 107 9.56 27.91 -7.26
CA GLN A 107 9.14 27.54 -5.90
C GLN A 107 8.14 26.38 -5.89
N HIS A 108 7.31 26.23 -6.93
CA HIS A 108 6.45 25.06 -7.11
C HIS A 108 7.27 23.77 -7.23
N ILE A 109 8.29 23.78 -8.10
CA ILE A 109 9.14 22.62 -8.35
C ILE A 109 9.92 22.27 -7.08
N THR A 110 10.54 23.25 -6.43
CA THR A 110 11.29 23.02 -5.19
C THR A 110 10.40 22.47 -4.07
N ARG A 111 9.21 23.04 -3.87
CA ARG A 111 8.26 22.55 -2.86
C ARG A 111 7.79 21.14 -3.17
N ALA A 112 7.47 20.85 -4.44
CA ALA A 112 7.08 19.51 -4.88
C ALA A 112 8.20 18.49 -4.61
N ALA A 113 9.44 18.81 -4.96
CA ALA A 113 10.59 17.93 -4.71
C ALA A 113 10.82 17.68 -3.21
N LEU A 114 10.86 18.75 -2.40
CA LEU A 114 11.03 18.64 -0.94
C LEU A 114 9.90 17.85 -0.29
N ARG A 115 8.66 18.05 -0.73
CA ARG A 115 7.51 17.31 -0.22
C ARG A 115 7.44 15.87 -0.73
N GLY A 116 7.96 15.59 -1.92
CA GLY A 116 8.19 14.24 -2.41
C GLY A 116 9.06 13.45 -1.43
N ILE A 117 10.19 14.03 -1.04
CA ILE A 117 11.15 13.41 -0.11
C ILE A 117 10.58 13.32 1.30
N THR A 118 10.14 14.45 1.87
CA THR A 118 9.66 14.49 3.27
C THR A 118 8.35 13.73 3.47
N GLY A 119 7.46 13.74 2.48
CA GLY A 119 6.24 12.93 2.48
C GLY A 119 6.56 11.44 2.46
N THR A 120 7.51 11.02 1.62
CA THR A 120 7.98 9.62 1.59
C THR A 120 8.61 9.20 2.91
N ALA A 121 9.56 9.99 3.44
CA ALA A 121 10.25 9.68 4.69
C ALA A 121 9.27 9.49 5.85
N ALA A 122 8.19 10.28 5.88
CA ALA A 122 7.17 10.19 6.91
C ALA A 122 6.28 8.94 6.81
N THR A 123 6.19 8.30 5.64
CA THR A 123 5.37 7.08 5.43
C THR A 123 6.15 5.78 5.49
N VAL A 124 7.48 5.82 5.40
CA VAL A 124 8.36 4.64 5.49
C VAL A 124 8.00 3.74 6.68
N PRO A 125 7.86 4.23 7.93
CA PRO A 125 7.54 3.36 9.07
C PRO A 125 6.20 2.63 8.90
N ALA A 126 5.19 3.31 8.35
CA ALA A 126 3.87 2.75 8.14
C ALA A 126 3.88 1.67 7.05
N PHE A 127 4.58 1.91 5.92
CA PHE A 127 4.72 0.91 4.87
C PHE A 127 5.58 -0.28 5.30
N CYS A 128 6.67 -0.06 6.04
CA CYS A 128 7.45 -1.16 6.64
C CYS A 128 6.60 -2.04 7.55
N ALA A 129 5.80 -1.44 8.44
CA ALA A 129 4.91 -2.17 9.32
C ALA A 129 3.83 -2.94 8.53
N MET A 130 3.26 -2.30 7.51
CA MET A 130 2.20 -2.89 6.67
C MET A 130 2.70 -4.11 5.89
N TYR A 131 3.77 -3.97 5.11
CA TYR A 131 4.30 -5.06 4.29
C TYR A 131 4.94 -6.16 5.15
N GLY A 132 5.58 -5.80 6.26
CA GLY A 132 6.09 -6.76 7.24
C GLY A 132 4.97 -7.57 7.92
N ALA A 133 3.88 -6.91 8.33
CA ALA A 133 2.73 -7.62 8.89
C ALA A 133 2.03 -8.48 7.84
N ALA A 134 1.85 -7.96 6.62
CA ALA A 134 1.21 -8.66 5.52
C ALA A 134 1.92 -9.98 5.20
N ALA A 135 3.25 -9.99 5.22
CA ALA A 135 4.02 -11.20 4.99
C ALA A 135 3.72 -12.32 6.01
N LEU A 136 3.31 -12.00 7.25
CA LEU A 136 3.04 -13.00 8.30
C LEU A 136 1.58 -13.42 8.28
N VAL A 137 0.72 -12.42 8.09
CA VAL A 137 -0.73 -12.59 8.13
C VAL A 137 -1.19 -13.39 6.90
N LEU A 138 -0.57 -13.15 5.74
CA LEU A 138 -1.01 -13.74 4.47
C LEU A 138 -0.93 -15.28 4.50
N PRO A 139 0.18 -15.94 4.88
CA PRO A 139 0.23 -17.39 4.93
C PRO A 139 -0.67 -17.98 6.03
N ALA A 140 -0.87 -17.26 7.15
CA ALA A 140 -1.80 -17.68 8.20
C ALA A 140 -3.27 -17.66 7.73
N ILE A 141 -3.69 -16.61 7.02
CA ILE A 141 -5.02 -16.51 6.44
C ILE A 141 -5.21 -17.54 5.32
N GLN A 142 -4.19 -17.77 4.48
CA GLN A 142 -4.23 -18.81 3.46
C GLN A 142 -4.44 -20.20 4.10
N SER A 143 -3.67 -20.56 5.12
CA SER A 143 -3.84 -21.80 5.88
C SER A 143 -5.28 -21.94 6.43
N LYS A 144 -5.85 -20.83 6.92
CA LYS A 144 -7.24 -20.77 7.39
C LYS A 144 -8.26 -21.02 6.28
N TYR A 145 -8.10 -20.44 5.09
CA TYR A 145 -9.01 -20.72 3.97
C TYR A 145 -8.88 -22.16 3.45
N MET A 146 -7.67 -22.71 3.41
CA MET A 146 -7.45 -24.13 3.09
C MET A 146 -8.10 -25.06 4.13
N ARG A 147 -8.19 -24.64 5.41
CA ARG A 147 -8.97 -25.32 6.45
C ARG A 147 -10.47 -25.34 6.18
N PHE A 148 -10.99 -24.34 5.48
CA PHE A 148 -12.39 -24.28 5.06
C PHE A 148 -12.66 -24.91 3.69
N GLY A 149 -11.70 -25.67 3.14
CA GLY A 149 -11.88 -26.42 1.89
C GLY A 149 -11.59 -25.63 0.62
N ALA A 150 -11.04 -24.41 0.70
CA ALA A 150 -10.57 -23.69 -0.47
C ALA A 150 -9.34 -24.39 -1.08
N SER A 151 -9.23 -24.37 -2.42
CA SER A 151 -8.01 -24.76 -3.12
C SER A 151 -6.82 -23.88 -2.71
N LYS A 152 -5.58 -24.29 -2.99
CA LYS A 152 -4.39 -23.50 -2.65
C LYS A 152 -4.42 -22.12 -3.34
N GLU A 153 -4.77 -22.09 -4.62
CA GLU A 153 -4.90 -20.86 -5.43
C GLU A 153 -6.03 -19.95 -4.91
N ASP A 154 -7.19 -20.51 -4.59
CA ASP A 154 -8.32 -19.72 -4.07
C ASP A 154 -8.00 -19.18 -2.67
N ALA A 155 -7.40 -19.99 -1.81
CA ALA A 155 -6.98 -19.58 -0.47
C ALA A 155 -5.93 -18.48 -0.51
N LYS A 156 -5.00 -18.54 -1.46
CA LYS A 156 -4.00 -17.48 -1.70
C LYS A 156 -4.70 -16.19 -2.12
N SER A 157 -5.56 -16.25 -3.13
CA SER A 157 -6.30 -15.08 -3.65
C SER A 157 -7.21 -14.44 -2.60
N LEU A 158 -7.91 -15.25 -1.80
CA LEU A 158 -8.75 -14.80 -0.69
C LEU A 158 -7.92 -14.22 0.45
N GLY A 159 -6.75 -14.81 0.73
CA GLY A 159 -5.79 -14.30 1.70
C GLY A 159 -5.28 -12.92 1.33
N GLU A 160 -4.82 -12.73 0.10
CA GLU A 160 -4.41 -11.44 -0.46
C GLU A 160 -5.52 -10.39 -0.34
N ALA A 161 -6.72 -10.71 -0.83
CA ALA A 161 -7.86 -9.80 -0.72
C ALA A 161 -8.17 -9.42 0.74
N THR A 162 -8.11 -10.38 1.67
CA THR A 162 -8.39 -10.14 3.08
C THR A 162 -7.35 -9.25 3.73
N VAL A 163 -6.06 -9.50 3.47
CA VAL A 163 -4.96 -8.71 4.01
C VAL A 163 -4.97 -7.30 3.44
N PHE A 164 -5.03 -7.16 2.12
CA PHE A 164 -4.92 -5.84 1.48
C PHE A 164 -6.18 -5.00 1.71
N LEU A 165 -7.38 -5.57 1.62
CA LEU A 165 -8.62 -4.79 1.80
C LEU A 165 -8.94 -4.56 3.28
N GLY A 166 -8.53 -5.46 4.18
CA GLY A 166 -8.81 -5.38 5.61
C GLY A 166 -7.72 -4.68 6.42
N LEU A 167 -6.48 -5.15 6.33
CA LEU A 167 -5.36 -4.69 7.16
C LEU A 167 -4.59 -3.53 6.53
N ALA A 168 -4.31 -3.60 5.23
CA ALA A 168 -3.49 -2.59 4.56
C ALA A 168 -4.22 -1.26 4.37
N ALA A 169 -5.50 -1.28 3.98
CA ALA A 169 -6.22 -0.05 3.65
C ALA A 169 -6.28 1.01 4.78
N PRO A 170 -6.50 0.66 6.07
CA PRO A 170 -6.43 1.64 7.17
C PRO A 170 -5.02 2.18 7.45
N ILE A 171 -3.98 1.35 7.27
CA ILE A 171 -2.58 1.76 7.49
C ILE A 171 -2.13 2.67 6.35
N GLU A 172 -2.45 2.31 5.12
CA GLU A 172 -2.18 3.12 3.93
C GLU A 172 -2.95 4.44 3.97
N TYR A 173 -4.17 4.47 4.51
CA TYR A 173 -4.87 5.72 4.79
C TYR A 173 -4.05 6.64 5.69
N ALA A 174 -3.54 6.10 6.80
CA ALA A 174 -2.78 6.89 7.75
C ALA A 174 -1.47 7.39 7.12
N ALA A 175 -0.78 6.53 6.39
CA ALA A 175 0.42 6.87 5.64
C ALA A 175 0.14 7.99 4.63
N GLU A 176 -0.89 7.85 3.79
CA GLU A 176 -1.21 8.85 2.78
C GLU A 176 -1.65 10.19 3.34
N ALA A 177 -2.42 10.18 4.43
CA ALA A 177 -2.78 11.41 5.12
C ALA A 177 -1.53 12.16 5.58
N ILE A 178 -0.58 11.45 6.22
CA ILE A 178 0.69 12.02 6.67
C ILE A 178 1.53 12.53 5.47
N GLY A 179 1.70 11.70 4.44
CA GLY A 179 2.48 12.03 3.25
C GLY A 179 1.92 13.20 2.44
N CYS A 180 0.59 13.37 2.42
CA CYS A 180 -0.10 14.52 1.82
C CYS A 180 -0.11 15.78 2.72
N GLY A 181 0.42 15.70 3.95
CA GLY A 181 0.53 16.82 4.88
C GLY A 181 -0.70 17.06 5.76
N VAL A 182 -1.61 16.10 5.88
CA VAL A 182 -2.72 16.12 6.84
C VAL A 182 -2.16 15.88 8.25
N LYS A 183 -2.42 16.82 9.17
CA LYS A 183 -1.96 16.71 10.56
C LYS A 183 -2.75 15.62 11.29
N GLY A 184 -2.14 14.95 12.27
CA GLY A 184 -2.82 13.94 13.09
C GLY A 184 -4.10 14.45 13.79
N SER A 185 -4.16 15.74 14.14
CA SER A 185 -5.38 16.38 14.67
C SER A 185 -6.52 16.48 13.65
N GLN A 186 -6.20 16.49 12.36
CA GLN A 186 -7.15 16.56 11.24
C GLN A 186 -7.61 15.17 10.76
N MET A 187 -6.87 14.12 11.09
CA MET A 187 -7.16 12.73 10.71
C MET A 187 -8.34 12.11 11.48
N ARG A 188 -8.99 12.85 12.40
CA ARG A 188 -10.11 12.35 13.23
C ARG A 188 -11.47 12.42 12.54
N SER A 189 -11.50 12.53 11.22
CA SER A 189 -12.70 12.98 10.50
C SER A 189 -13.64 11.83 10.12
N ARG A 190 -14.94 12.17 10.01
CA ARG A 190 -16.01 11.35 9.42
C ARG A 190 -15.71 10.86 7.99
N LEU A 191 -14.59 11.29 7.39
CA LEU A 191 -14.12 10.86 6.08
C LEU A 191 -13.26 9.58 6.13
N PHE A 192 -12.86 9.10 7.32
CA PHE A 192 -12.10 7.85 7.45
C PHE A 192 -12.74 6.67 6.69
N PRO A 193 -14.05 6.35 6.85
CA PRO A 193 -14.64 5.22 6.14
C PRO A 193 -14.63 5.40 4.62
N LEU A 194 -14.85 6.63 4.13
CA LEU A 194 -14.79 6.95 2.71
C LEU A 194 -13.36 6.79 2.17
N ALA A 195 -12.37 7.32 2.89
CA ALA A 195 -10.97 7.24 2.51
C ALA A 195 -10.49 5.78 2.49
N THR A 196 -10.82 4.99 3.51
CA THR A 196 -10.49 3.56 3.56
C THR A 196 -11.15 2.81 2.40
N ALA A 197 -12.43 3.05 2.11
CA ALA A 197 -13.11 2.40 0.99
C ALA A 197 -12.47 2.74 -0.37
N LEU A 198 -12.07 4.00 -0.57
CA LEU A 198 -11.37 4.43 -1.78
C LEU A 198 -9.98 3.80 -1.88
N ILE A 199 -9.25 3.66 -0.77
CA ILE A 199 -7.95 2.99 -0.73
C ILE A 199 -8.12 1.50 -1.02
N SER A 200 -9.11 0.82 -0.44
CA SER A 200 -9.44 -0.56 -0.77
C SER A 200 -9.73 -0.73 -2.26
N LEU A 201 -10.48 0.20 -2.87
CA LEU A 201 -10.73 0.20 -4.31
C LEU A 201 -9.42 0.37 -5.11
N ARG A 202 -8.53 1.27 -4.69
CA ARG A 202 -7.22 1.46 -5.32
C ARG A 202 -6.32 0.23 -5.21
N LEU A 203 -6.29 -0.40 -4.04
CA LEU A 203 -5.53 -1.63 -3.79
C LEU A 203 -6.05 -2.76 -4.67
N ALA A 204 -7.37 -2.92 -4.79
CA ALA A 204 -7.98 -3.92 -5.65
C ALA A 204 -7.68 -3.67 -7.14
N SER A 205 -7.72 -2.42 -7.57
CA SER A 205 -7.54 -2.03 -8.98
C SER A 205 -6.10 -1.83 -9.42
N GLY A 206 -5.13 -1.88 -8.49
CA GLY A 206 -3.70 -1.70 -8.76
C GLY A 206 -2.83 -2.80 -8.16
N VAL A 207 -2.77 -2.87 -6.83
CA VAL A 207 -1.86 -3.78 -6.10
C VAL A 207 -2.18 -5.25 -6.35
N LEU A 208 -3.46 -5.65 -6.28
CA LEU A 208 -3.82 -7.05 -6.55
C LEU A 208 -3.58 -7.46 -8.00
N LEU A 209 -3.75 -6.53 -8.96
CA LEU A 209 -3.46 -6.81 -10.37
C LEU A 209 -1.96 -7.01 -10.60
N GLN A 210 -1.10 -6.21 -9.95
CA GLN A 210 0.35 -6.36 -10.08
C GLN A 210 0.93 -7.51 -9.28
N TYR A 211 0.43 -7.77 -8.07
CA TYR A 211 0.88 -8.89 -7.25
C TYR A 211 0.67 -10.23 -7.98
N ARG A 212 -0.50 -10.39 -8.64
CA ARG A 212 -0.79 -11.54 -9.49
C ARG A 212 0.05 -11.60 -10.77
N ALA A 213 0.53 -10.47 -11.27
CA ALA A 213 1.42 -10.42 -12.43
C ALA A 213 2.85 -10.84 -12.10
N LEU A 214 3.31 -10.69 -10.84
CA LEU A 214 4.64 -11.12 -10.39
C LEU A 214 4.77 -12.65 -10.27
N ASP A 215 3.65 -13.36 -10.01
CA ASP A 215 3.60 -14.83 -9.95
C ASP A 215 3.69 -15.51 -11.32
N ASP A 216 3.39 -14.79 -12.42
CA ASP A 216 3.18 -15.39 -13.74
C ASP A 216 4.40 -15.09 -14.64
N THR A 217 5.41 -15.95 -14.56
CA THR A 217 6.78 -15.76 -15.11
C THR A 217 6.88 -15.72 -16.65
N ASP A 218 5.81 -16.07 -17.38
CA ASP A 218 5.91 -16.49 -18.79
C ASP A 218 5.48 -15.46 -19.86
N LYS A 219 5.03 -14.24 -19.49
CA LYS A 219 4.39 -13.30 -20.45
C LYS A 219 4.87 -11.84 -20.34
N SER A 220 6.18 -11.64 -20.30
CA SER A 220 6.84 -10.42 -19.78
C SER A 220 6.66 -9.11 -20.57
N SER A 221 6.45 -9.13 -21.90
CA SER A 221 6.52 -7.88 -22.69
C SER A 221 5.15 -7.26 -23.05
N GLN A 222 4.14 -8.07 -23.34
CA GLN A 222 2.82 -7.59 -23.83
C GLN A 222 1.85 -7.26 -22.68
N ARG A 223 2.03 -7.90 -21.51
CA ARG A 223 1.30 -7.55 -20.28
C ARG A 223 1.73 -6.20 -19.69
N LYS A 224 2.99 -5.80 -19.90
CA LYS A 224 3.60 -4.55 -19.38
C LYS A 224 2.72 -3.31 -19.61
N TYR A 225 2.12 -3.17 -20.80
CA TYR A 225 1.31 -1.99 -21.16
C TYR A 225 -0.19 -2.15 -20.87
N THR A 226 -0.71 -3.39 -20.95
CA THR A 226 -2.12 -3.69 -20.69
C THR A 226 -2.43 -3.57 -19.19
N ASP A 227 -1.51 -4.04 -18.35
CA ASP A 227 -1.66 -3.97 -16.89
C ASP A 227 -1.36 -2.56 -16.37
N LEU A 228 -0.45 -1.83 -17.02
CA LEU A 228 -0.22 -0.40 -16.75
C LEU A 228 -1.48 0.43 -17.02
N THR A 229 -2.13 0.25 -18.18
CA THR A 229 -3.34 1.01 -18.52
C THR A 229 -4.50 0.71 -17.58
N LYS A 230 -4.73 -0.57 -17.26
CA LYS A 230 -5.76 -0.99 -16.30
C LYS A 230 -5.48 -0.47 -14.89
N SER A 231 -4.23 -0.56 -14.44
CA SER A 231 -3.80 -0.06 -13.13
C SER A 231 -3.94 1.47 -13.06
N VAL A 232 -3.49 2.21 -14.08
CA VAL A 232 -3.65 3.67 -14.14
C VAL A 232 -5.12 4.05 -14.13
N ALA A 233 -5.95 3.47 -15.01
CA ALA A 233 -7.37 3.80 -15.08
C ALA A 233 -8.11 3.48 -13.78
N GLY A 234 -7.93 2.25 -13.27
CA GLY A 234 -8.59 1.77 -12.06
C GLY A 234 -8.14 2.51 -10.80
N THR A 235 -6.85 2.90 -10.71
CA THR A 235 -6.34 3.64 -9.55
C THR A 235 -6.61 5.14 -9.64
N THR A 236 -6.81 5.72 -10.83
CA THR A 236 -7.05 7.17 -11.00
C THR A 236 -8.36 7.61 -10.37
N VAL A 237 -9.46 6.87 -10.57
CA VAL A 237 -10.76 7.23 -10.00
C VAL A 237 -10.71 7.19 -8.47
N ALA A 238 -10.17 6.10 -7.92
CA ALA A 238 -9.98 5.94 -6.49
C ALA A 238 -9.07 7.04 -5.92
N GLN A 239 -7.93 7.30 -6.58
CA GLN A 239 -6.99 8.34 -6.18
C GLN A 239 -7.63 9.73 -6.21
N HIS A 240 -8.49 10.01 -7.17
CA HIS A 240 -9.12 11.32 -7.29
C HIS A 240 -10.02 11.59 -6.08
N GLY A 241 -10.79 10.58 -5.65
CA GLY A 241 -11.55 10.63 -4.41
C GLY A 241 -10.66 10.73 -3.15
N ILE A 242 -9.51 10.04 -3.14
CA ILE A 242 -8.54 10.12 -2.04
C ILE A 242 -7.98 11.55 -1.96
N ASN A 243 -7.53 12.14 -3.07
CA ASN A 243 -7.01 13.50 -3.11
C ASN A 243 -8.05 14.51 -2.60
N ALA A 244 -9.32 14.36 -3.02
CA ALA A 244 -10.44 15.15 -2.53
C ALA A 244 -10.61 15.02 -1.01
N THR A 245 -10.49 13.80 -0.50
CA THR A 245 -10.60 13.49 0.93
C THR A 245 -9.44 14.09 1.73
N MET A 246 -8.20 13.92 1.25
CA MET A 246 -7.00 14.48 1.90
C MET A 246 -7.07 16.00 1.98
N GLN A 247 -7.52 16.65 0.91
CA GLN A 247 -7.65 18.10 0.90
C GLN A 247 -8.79 18.60 1.78
N ALA A 248 -9.94 17.91 1.78
CA ALA A 248 -11.04 18.23 2.68
C ALA A 248 -10.67 18.07 4.16
N MET A 249 -9.83 17.08 4.49
CA MET A 249 -9.29 16.92 5.84
C MET A 249 -8.29 18.03 6.18
N SER A 250 -7.36 18.34 5.27
CA SER A 250 -6.37 19.41 5.45
C SER A 250 -7.03 20.79 5.67
N ASN A 251 -8.13 21.05 4.96
CA ASN A 251 -8.89 22.30 5.05
C ASN A 251 -9.96 22.29 6.16
N GLY A 252 -10.21 21.16 6.82
CA GLY A 252 -11.26 21.04 7.85
C GLY A 252 -12.70 21.16 7.33
N THR A 253 -12.94 20.95 6.04
CA THR A 253 -14.23 21.19 5.38
C THR A 253 -15.15 19.95 5.31
N GLY A 254 -14.63 18.77 5.64
CA GLY A 254 -15.41 17.53 5.70
C GLY A 254 -16.01 17.12 4.33
N LEU A 255 -17.16 16.45 4.34
CA LEU A 255 -17.76 15.91 3.11
C LEU A 255 -18.17 17.00 2.10
N LYS A 256 -18.53 18.19 2.59
CA LYS A 256 -18.80 19.36 1.72
C LYS A 256 -17.56 19.74 0.91
N GLY A 257 -16.38 19.69 1.51
CA GLY A 257 -15.10 19.91 0.84
C GLY A 257 -14.81 18.88 -0.25
N VAL A 258 -15.08 17.60 0.04
CA VAL A 258 -14.94 16.51 -0.94
C VAL A 258 -15.84 16.75 -2.16
N MET A 259 -17.12 17.07 -1.93
CA MET A 259 -18.05 17.33 -3.02
C MET A 259 -17.71 18.60 -3.81
N SER A 260 -17.21 19.64 -3.14
CA SER A 260 -16.75 20.87 -3.80
C SER A 260 -15.55 20.60 -4.71
N TYR A 261 -14.57 19.83 -4.22
CA TYR A 261 -13.43 19.36 -5.01
C TYR A 261 -13.91 18.61 -6.27
N LEU A 262 -14.77 17.61 -6.11
CA LEU A 262 -15.22 16.78 -7.23
C LEU A 262 -16.07 17.52 -8.26
N LYS A 263 -16.83 18.55 -7.86
CA LYS A 263 -17.77 19.26 -8.75
C LYS A 263 -17.17 20.49 -9.42
N GLN A 264 -16.42 21.29 -8.68
CA GLN A 264 -15.99 22.62 -9.11
C GLN A 264 -14.47 22.75 -9.16
N GLY A 265 -13.76 21.74 -8.67
CA GLY A 265 -12.40 21.84 -8.18
C GLY A 265 -12.21 22.96 -7.15
N THR A 266 -11.03 22.98 -6.56
CA THR A 266 -10.82 23.58 -5.24
C THR A 266 -11.11 25.07 -5.21
N ALA A 267 -12.11 25.44 -4.41
CA ALA A 267 -12.29 26.79 -3.91
C ALA A 267 -11.28 27.06 -2.78
N ASN A 268 -10.01 27.31 -3.12
CA ASN A 268 -9.05 27.87 -2.17
C ASN A 268 -8.66 29.29 -2.62
N GLY A 269 -9.41 30.26 -2.12
CA GLY A 269 -8.94 31.50 -1.48
C GLY A 269 -8.07 32.52 -2.22
N ASN A 270 -7.44 32.25 -3.39
CA ASN A 270 -6.66 33.29 -4.10
C ASN A 270 -6.41 33.05 -5.60
N ARG A 271 -7.02 32.04 -6.25
CA ARG A 271 -7.04 31.88 -7.72
C ARG A 271 -8.36 31.24 -8.18
N PRO A 272 -8.80 31.51 -9.42
CA PRO A 272 -10.05 30.99 -9.95
C PRO A 272 -10.01 29.46 -10.04
N HIS A 273 -11.15 28.85 -9.75
CA HIS A 273 -11.46 27.42 -9.82
C HIS A 273 -10.56 26.64 -10.80
N LEU A 274 -9.66 25.77 -10.29
CA LEU A 274 -9.16 24.67 -11.12
C LEU A 274 -10.39 23.82 -11.44
N SER A 275 -10.81 23.69 -12.70
CA SER A 275 -11.98 22.88 -13.01
C SER A 275 -11.79 21.44 -12.53
N ALA A 276 -12.88 20.74 -12.18
CA ALA A 276 -12.83 19.33 -11.79
C ALA A 276 -12.07 18.46 -12.82
N ALA A 277 -12.22 18.77 -14.11
CA ALA A 277 -11.48 18.12 -15.20
C ALA A 277 -9.96 18.32 -15.09
N ARG A 278 -9.49 19.51 -14.72
CA ARG A 278 -8.06 19.78 -14.53
C ARG A 278 -7.50 19.07 -13.31
N GLN A 279 -8.27 18.94 -12.24
CA GLN A 279 -7.87 18.16 -11.07
C GLN A 279 -7.82 16.66 -11.38
N LEU A 280 -8.79 16.15 -12.14
CA LEU A 280 -8.78 14.77 -12.61
C LEU A 280 -7.58 14.51 -13.53
N GLY A 281 -7.28 15.43 -14.45
CA GLY A 281 -6.09 15.36 -15.31
C GLY A 281 -4.79 15.38 -14.49
N GLY A 282 -4.73 16.19 -13.43
CA GLY A 282 -3.63 16.17 -12.47
C GLY A 282 -3.50 14.81 -11.77
N THR A 283 -4.60 14.26 -11.25
CA THR A 283 -4.61 12.92 -10.65
C THR A 283 -4.17 11.85 -11.64
N LEU A 284 -4.62 11.90 -12.88
CA LEU A 284 -4.18 10.99 -13.93
C LEU A 284 -2.68 11.07 -14.15
N ALA A 285 -2.12 12.29 -14.27
CA ALA A 285 -0.68 12.48 -14.41
C ALA A 285 0.11 11.95 -13.19
N GLN A 286 -0.40 12.18 -11.97
CA GLN A 286 0.16 11.62 -10.74
C GLN A 286 0.18 10.09 -10.78
N ARG A 287 -0.91 9.44 -11.23
CA ARG A 287 -1.00 7.99 -11.31
C ARG A 287 -0.14 7.40 -12.42
N VAL A 288 -0.12 8.01 -13.60
CA VAL A 288 0.79 7.60 -14.68
C VAL A 288 2.23 7.64 -14.19
N ALA A 289 2.68 8.75 -13.62
CA ALA A 289 4.05 8.88 -13.13
C ALA A 289 4.39 7.85 -12.05
N PHE A 290 3.53 7.69 -11.04
CA PHE A 290 3.74 6.72 -9.97
C PHE A 290 3.77 5.28 -10.48
N VAL A 291 2.75 4.86 -11.25
CA VAL A 291 2.63 3.47 -11.70
C VAL A 291 3.74 3.13 -12.70
N THR A 292 4.16 4.06 -13.56
CA THR A 292 5.31 3.83 -14.45
C THR A 292 6.60 3.57 -13.66
N VAL A 293 6.91 4.41 -12.66
CA VAL A 293 8.12 4.21 -11.85
C VAL A 293 8.02 2.94 -11.03
N TRP A 294 6.85 2.68 -10.43
CA TRP A 294 6.62 1.48 -9.64
C TRP A 294 6.71 0.19 -10.46
N ASN A 295 6.17 0.18 -11.68
CA ASN A 295 6.27 -0.94 -12.61
C ASN A 295 7.72 -1.18 -13.03
N GLU A 296 8.46 -0.11 -13.32
CA GLU A 296 9.84 -0.19 -13.78
C GLU A 296 10.77 -0.72 -12.68
N LEU A 297 10.49 -0.36 -11.42
CA LEU A 297 11.17 -0.93 -10.26
C LEU A 297 10.79 -2.39 -10.01
N SER A 298 9.51 -2.74 -10.19
CA SER A 298 9.03 -4.12 -10.06
C SER A 298 9.64 -5.10 -11.07
N HIS A 299 10.09 -4.60 -12.22
CA HIS A 299 10.81 -5.41 -13.20
C HIS A 299 12.30 -5.59 -12.89
N ARG A 300 12.89 -4.72 -12.05
CA ARG A 300 14.24 -4.92 -11.53
C ARG A 300 14.15 -5.95 -10.41
N LYS A 301 14.03 -7.23 -10.77
CA LYS A 301 14.09 -8.32 -9.79
C LYS A 301 15.39 -8.16 -9.00
N VAL A 302 15.29 -7.76 -7.74
CA VAL A 302 16.40 -7.92 -6.80
C VAL A 302 16.64 -9.41 -6.74
N SER A 303 17.88 -9.86 -6.98
CA SER A 303 18.18 -11.28 -6.86
C SER A 303 17.87 -11.70 -5.42
N PRO A 304 17.12 -12.81 -5.22
CA PRO A 304 17.00 -13.36 -3.88
C PRO A 304 18.40 -13.58 -3.31
N PRO A 305 18.63 -13.36 -2.01
CA PRO A 305 19.90 -13.68 -1.38
C PRO A 305 20.25 -15.15 -1.62
N ALA A 306 21.53 -15.52 -1.52
CA ALA A 306 22.00 -16.88 -1.84
C ALA A 306 21.23 -18.00 -1.10
N TRP A 307 20.71 -17.73 0.10
CA TRP A 307 19.87 -18.65 0.88
C TRP A 307 18.44 -18.85 0.33
N ALA A 308 17.95 -17.94 -0.51
CA ALA A 308 16.71 -18.09 -1.28
C ALA A 308 16.99 -18.67 -2.70
N GLY A 309 18.27 -18.92 -3.03
CA GLY A 309 18.71 -19.51 -4.28
C GLY A 309 18.54 -21.03 -4.30
N ASN A 310 17.81 -21.50 -5.32
CA ASN A 310 17.43 -22.89 -5.68
C ASN A 310 16.06 -23.42 -5.21
N GLN A 311 15.32 -22.74 -4.33
CA GLN A 311 13.98 -23.20 -3.90
C GLN A 311 12.79 -22.31 -4.34
N CYS A 312 13.07 -21.14 -4.92
CA CYS A 312 12.08 -20.22 -5.49
C CYS A 312 12.13 -20.14 -7.03
N LYS A 313 12.58 -21.21 -7.70
CA LYS A 313 12.45 -21.35 -9.16
C LYS A 313 11.18 -22.10 -9.51
#